data_AF-A0A0F9RV33-F1
#
_entry.id   AF-A0A0F9RV33-F1
#
_cell.length_a   1.000
_cell.length_b   1.000
_cell.length_c   1.000
_cell.angle_alpha   90.00
_cell.angle_beta   90.00
_cell.angle_gamma   90.00
#
_symmetry.space_group_name_H-M   'P 1'
#
loop_
_entity.id
_entity.type
_entity.pdbx_description
1 polymer ?
#
loop_
_entity_poly.entity_id
_entity_poly.type
_entity_poly.pdbx_seq_one_letter_code
_entity_poly.pdbx_strand_id
1 'polypeptide(L)'
;MVRAYIITKRLITKKQEQALKLCHHEFDGLTQVEAAEQVGISHQAISDLLARVKKVLPQYFPIFTKLEMRWYHYYMVDGWSVADIAEYTESSPDTIYKALKRIRSKGAYFTEPTNRVLSYDESMDANIKQKF
;
A
#
# COMPACT_ATOMS: atom_id res chain seq x y z
N MET A 1 -6.50 -14.88 -45.86
CA MET A 1 -6.57 -14.55 -44.42
C MET A 1 -5.29 -13.82 -44.03
N VAL A 2 -5.34 -12.50 -43.89
CA VAL A 2 -4.19 -11.70 -43.45
C VAL A 2 -4.18 -11.71 -41.93
N ARG A 3 -3.23 -12.42 -41.31
CA ARG A 3 -2.97 -12.29 -39.87
C ARG A 3 -2.40 -10.90 -39.63
N ALA A 4 -3.21 -9.99 -39.12
CA ALA A 4 -2.74 -8.72 -38.59
C ALA A 4 -1.84 -9.01 -37.38
N TYR A 5 -0.52 -8.93 -37.56
CA TYR A 5 0.42 -8.83 -36.45
C TYR A 5 0.18 -7.48 -35.79
N ILE A 6 -0.52 -7.47 -34.66
CA ILE A 6 -0.57 -6.30 -33.79
C ILE A 6 0.84 -6.16 -33.21
N ILE A 7 1.67 -5.31 -33.83
CA ILE A 7 2.93 -4.88 -33.25
C ILE A 7 2.55 -4.01 -32.04
N THR A 8 2.45 -4.63 -30.87
CA THR A 8 2.25 -3.90 -29.61
C THR A 8 3.51 -3.08 -29.33
N LYS A 9 3.48 -1.82 -29.75
CA LYS A 9 4.56 -0.86 -29.47
C LYS A 9 4.72 -0.75 -27.95
N ARG A 10 5.91 -1.10 -27.43
CA ARG A 10 6.24 -0.95 -26.01
C ARG A 10 6.13 0.53 -25.61
N LEU A 11 5.30 0.81 -24.61
CA LEU A 11 5.09 2.16 -24.08
C LEU A 11 6.22 2.63 -23.17
N ILE A 12 6.92 1.69 -22.53
CA ILE A 12 8.04 1.96 -21.63
C ILE A 12 9.28 1.17 -22.04
N THR A 13 10.44 1.69 -21.67
CA THR A 13 11.74 1.03 -21.87
C THR A 13 11.90 -0.18 -20.96
N LYS A 14 12.84 -1.09 -21.29
CA LYS A 14 13.13 -2.26 -20.43
C LYS A 14 13.57 -1.87 -19.02
N LYS A 15 14.36 -0.80 -18.85
CA LYS A 15 14.79 -0.32 -17.53
C LYS A 15 13.63 0.23 -16.70
N GLN A 16 12.69 0.92 -17.35
CA GLN A 16 11.46 1.39 -16.70
C GLN A 16 10.56 0.23 -16.29
N GLU A 17 10.39 -0.77 -17.16
CA GLU A 17 9.65 -1.98 -16.85
C GLU A 17 10.28 -2.73 -15.66
N GLN A 18 11.61 -2.84 -15.65
CA GLN A 18 12.35 -3.47 -14.56
C GLN A 18 12.15 -2.72 -13.23
N ALA A 19 12.31 -1.39 -13.22
CA ALA A 19 12.08 -0.58 -12.03
C ALA A 19 10.63 -0.74 -11.51
N LEU A 20 9.64 -0.78 -12.42
CA LEU A 20 8.25 -1.01 -12.04
C LEU A 20 8.05 -2.38 -11.39
N LYS A 21 8.56 -3.45 -12.00
CA LYS A 21 8.42 -4.82 -11.47
C LYS A 21 9.11 -5.01 -10.13
N LEU A 22 10.26 -4.37 -9.92
CA LEU A 22 10.95 -4.47 -8.63
C LEU A 22 10.17 -3.75 -7.52
N CYS A 23 9.63 -2.56 -7.79
CA CYS A 23 9.03 -1.74 -6.74
C CYS A 23 7.53 -2.00 -6.51
N HIS A 24 6.79 -2.49 -7.50
CA HIS A 24 5.33 -2.59 -7.41
C HIS A 24 4.88 -3.83 -6.63
N HIS A 25 3.94 -3.63 -5.69
CA HIS A 25 3.43 -4.65 -4.76
C HIS A 25 2.88 -5.92 -5.40
N GLU A 26 2.32 -5.85 -6.62
CA GLU A 26 1.89 -7.03 -7.38
C GLU A 26 3.03 -7.92 -7.88
N PHE A 27 4.27 -7.43 -7.81
CA PHE A 27 5.47 -8.14 -8.27
C PHE A 27 6.41 -8.39 -7.07
N ASP A 28 7.56 -7.71 -7.01
CA ASP A 28 8.51 -7.91 -5.91
C ASP A 28 8.19 -7.00 -4.71
N GLY A 29 7.71 -5.78 -4.97
CA GLY A 29 7.29 -4.83 -3.94
C GLY A 29 8.42 -4.37 -3.03
N LEU A 30 9.63 -4.24 -3.57
CA LEU A 30 10.81 -3.73 -2.90
C LEU A 30 10.72 -2.21 -2.69
N THR A 31 11.47 -1.71 -1.71
CA THR A 31 11.76 -0.29 -1.61
C THR A 31 12.61 0.16 -2.81
N GLN A 32 12.58 1.45 -3.12
CA GLN A 32 13.42 1.99 -4.20
C GLN A 32 14.91 1.84 -3.89
N VAL A 33 15.30 1.74 -2.61
CA VAL A 33 16.70 1.55 -2.18
C VAL A 33 17.14 0.13 -2.51
N GLU A 34 16.36 -0.88 -2.10
CA GLU A 34 16.65 -2.29 -2.42
C GLU A 34 16.64 -2.53 -3.94
N ALA A 35 15.68 -1.94 -4.66
CA ALA A 35 15.64 -2.02 -6.12
C ALA A 35 16.86 -1.36 -6.79
N ALA A 36 17.35 -0.25 -6.23
CA ALA A 36 18.54 0.44 -6.70
C ALA A 36 19.80 -0.41 -6.49
N GLU A 37 19.94 -1.04 -5.32
CA GLU A 37 21.02 -1.98 -5.00
C GLU A 37 21.01 -3.19 -5.94
N GLN A 38 19.84 -3.77 -6.19
CA GLN A 38 19.69 -4.95 -7.04
C GLN A 38 20.04 -4.68 -8.51
N VAL A 39 19.79 -3.47 -9.01
CA VAL A 39 20.07 -3.09 -10.42
C VAL A 39 21.43 -2.38 -10.57
N GLY A 40 22.09 -2.04 -9.46
CA GLY A 40 23.37 -1.34 -9.45
C GLY A 40 23.26 0.11 -9.93
N ILE A 41 22.21 0.83 -9.53
CA ILE A 41 22.01 2.24 -9.91
C ILE A 41 21.66 3.13 -8.72
N SER A 42 21.64 4.43 -8.99
CA SER A 42 20.92 5.48 -8.28
C SER A 42 19.60 5.13 -7.58
N HIS A 43 19.43 5.35 -6.27
CA HIS A 43 18.07 5.52 -5.70
C HIS A 43 17.30 6.63 -6.44
N GLN A 44 17.97 7.76 -6.73
CA GLN A 44 17.39 8.84 -7.52
C GLN A 44 17.05 8.37 -8.95
N ALA A 45 17.90 7.53 -9.55
CA ALA A 45 17.64 6.99 -10.89
C ALA A 45 16.40 6.08 -10.92
N ILE A 46 16.16 5.26 -9.89
CA ILE A 46 14.92 4.49 -9.75
C ILE A 46 13.72 5.42 -9.65
N SER A 47 13.80 6.45 -8.80
CA SER A 47 12.74 7.46 -8.64
C SER A 47 12.41 8.14 -9.98
N ASP A 48 13.42 8.55 -10.75
CA ASP A 48 13.24 9.18 -12.06
C ASP A 48 12.63 8.21 -13.10
N LEU A 49 13.03 6.94 -13.08
CA LEU A 49 12.45 5.90 -13.94
C LEU A 49 10.96 5.72 -13.63
N LEU A 50 10.60 5.57 -12.35
CA LEU A 50 9.22 5.42 -11.91
C LEU A 50 8.38 6.68 -12.19
N ALA A 51 8.94 7.87 -12.02
CA ALA A 51 8.25 9.12 -12.36
C ALA A 51 7.91 9.21 -13.85
N ARG A 52 8.81 8.75 -14.73
CA ARG A 52 8.53 8.65 -16.18
C ARG A 52 7.48 7.57 -16.48
N VAL A 53 7.52 6.43 -15.81
CA VAL A 53 6.49 5.38 -15.95
C VAL A 53 5.13 5.91 -15.54
N LYS A 54 5.02 6.63 -14.41
CA LYS A 54 3.76 7.22 -13.92
C LYS A 54 3.08 8.12 -14.94
N LYS A 55 3.85 8.86 -15.76
CA LYS A 55 3.30 9.72 -16.81
C LYS A 55 2.67 8.93 -17.97
N VAL A 56 3.16 7.71 -18.23
CA VAL A 56 2.74 6.88 -19.36
C VAL A 56 1.71 5.83 -18.93
N LEU A 57 1.87 5.28 -17.73
CA LEU A 57 1.06 4.20 -17.16
C LEU A 57 0.60 4.57 -15.73
N PRO A 58 -0.23 5.61 -15.55
CA PRO A 58 -0.67 6.08 -14.24
C PRO A 58 -1.49 5.03 -13.45
N GLN A 59 -2.10 4.06 -14.13
CA GLN A 59 -2.92 3.01 -13.53
C GLN A 59 -2.15 2.04 -12.62
N TYR A 60 -0.81 1.97 -12.74
CA TYR A 60 0.05 1.18 -11.85
C TYR A 60 0.50 1.98 -10.60
N PHE A 61 -0.12 3.13 -10.34
CA PHE A 61 0.19 3.95 -9.18
C PHE A 61 -1.09 4.15 -8.36
N PRO A 62 -0.99 4.24 -7.02
CA PRO A 62 0.24 4.27 -6.21
C PRO A 62 0.98 2.93 -6.06
N ILE A 63 2.31 3.03 -5.80
CA ILE A 63 3.17 1.88 -5.53
C ILE A 63 3.36 1.70 -4.03
N PHE A 64 3.03 0.50 -3.54
CA PHE A 64 3.26 0.05 -2.17
C PHE A 64 4.35 -1.02 -2.13
N THR A 65 4.99 -1.17 -0.97
CA THR A 65 5.77 -2.39 -0.71
C THR A 65 4.82 -3.56 -0.43
N LYS A 66 5.32 -4.80 -0.50
CA LYS A 66 4.52 -5.98 -0.13
C LYS A 66 3.95 -5.91 1.28
N LEU A 67 4.76 -5.43 2.22
CA LEU A 67 4.36 -5.30 3.62
C LEU A 67 3.27 -4.24 3.80
N GLU A 68 3.43 -3.08 3.15
CA GLU A 68 2.42 -2.02 3.14
C GLU A 68 1.09 -2.52 2.57
N MET A 69 1.13 -3.20 1.42
CA MET A 69 -0.09 -3.73 0.80
C MET A 69 -0.77 -4.79 1.68
N ARG A 70 0.01 -5.64 2.35
CA ARG A 70 -0.53 -6.66 3.27
C ARG A 70 -1.25 -6.03 4.46
N TRP A 71 -0.63 -5.06 5.13
CA TRP A 71 -1.27 -4.37 6.25
C TRP A 71 -2.49 -3.55 5.81
N TYR A 72 -2.45 -2.95 4.62
CA TYR A 72 -3.61 -2.29 4.05
C TYR A 72 -4.75 -3.28 3.78
N HIS A 73 -4.45 -4.47 3.26
CA HIS A 73 -5.45 -5.52 3.05
C HIS A 73 -6.13 -5.93 4.36
N TYR A 74 -5.36 -6.26 5.40
CA TYR A 74 -5.92 -6.63 6.71
C TYR A 74 -6.80 -5.52 7.29
N TYR A 75 -6.37 -4.27 7.17
CA TYR A 75 -7.12 -3.13 7.71
C TYR A 75 -8.40 -2.82 6.92
N MET A 76 -8.31 -2.80 5.59
CA MET A 76 -9.37 -2.29 4.71
C MET A 76 -10.30 -3.36 4.16
N VAL A 77 -9.79 -4.57 3.92
CA VAL A 77 -10.56 -5.67 3.32
C VAL A 77 -11.07 -6.59 4.41
N ASP A 78 -10.19 -6.99 5.33
CA ASP A 78 -10.57 -7.91 6.41
C ASP A 78 -11.18 -7.19 7.62
N GLY A 79 -11.05 -5.86 7.69
CA GLY A 79 -11.65 -5.03 8.73
C GLY A 79 -10.96 -5.13 10.09
N TRP A 80 -9.70 -5.58 10.13
CA TRP A 80 -8.97 -5.78 11.38
C TRP A 80 -8.59 -4.45 12.02
N SER A 81 -8.58 -4.42 13.36
CA SER A 81 -8.05 -3.27 14.07
C SER A 81 -6.51 -3.25 13.98
N VAL A 82 -5.90 -2.09 14.23
CA VAL A 82 -4.43 -1.98 14.28
C VAL A 82 -3.84 -2.87 15.39
N ALA A 83 -4.58 -3.08 16.49
CA ALA A 83 -4.16 -3.96 17.57
C ALA A 83 -4.12 -5.43 17.12
N ASP A 84 -5.16 -5.89 16.41
CA ASP A 84 -5.21 -7.26 15.90
C ASP A 84 -4.10 -7.52 14.87
N ILE A 85 -3.85 -6.56 13.98
CA ILE A 85 -2.76 -6.65 13.01
C ILE A 85 -1.41 -6.68 13.74
N ALA A 86 -1.23 -5.86 14.77
CA ALA A 86 0.00 -5.80 15.56
C ALA A 86 0.29 -7.14 16.24
N GLU A 87 -0.71 -7.72 16.88
CA GLU A 87 -0.62 -9.02 17.54
C GLU A 87 -0.30 -10.12 16.52
N TYR A 88 -1.07 -10.20 15.43
CA TYR A 88 -0.90 -11.23 14.41
C TYR A 88 0.44 -11.15 13.66
N THR A 89 0.95 -9.95 13.43
CA THR A 89 2.20 -9.73 12.68
C THR A 89 3.43 -9.52 13.58
N GLU A 90 3.27 -9.72 14.89
CA GLU A 90 4.31 -9.49 15.90
C GLU A 90 5.01 -8.13 15.75
N SER A 91 4.24 -7.12 15.32
CA SER A 91 4.72 -5.79 14.96
C SER A 91 4.13 -4.76 15.90
N SER A 92 4.85 -3.65 16.14
CA SER A 92 4.31 -2.61 17.01
C SER A 92 3.10 -1.91 16.35
N PRO A 93 2.05 -1.55 17.13
CA PRO A 93 0.93 -0.77 16.62
C PRO A 93 1.37 0.54 15.95
N ASP A 94 2.39 1.22 16.50
CA ASP A 94 2.96 2.45 15.94
C ASP A 94 3.57 2.23 14.54
N THR A 95 4.24 1.10 14.33
CA THR A 95 4.80 0.73 13.02
C THR A 95 3.68 0.62 11.97
N ILE A 96 2.57 -0.03 12.33
CA ILE A 96 1.42 -0.21 11.46
C ILE A 96 0.73 1.12 11.19
N TYR A 97 0.51 1.95 12.22
CA TYR A 97 -0.03 3.31 12.04
C TYR A 97 0.82 4.15 11.08
N LYS A 98 2.14 4.15 11.25
CA LYS A 98 3.06 4.86 10.36
C LYS A 98 2.96 4.35 8.93
N ALA A 99 2.84 3.05 8.72
CA ALA A 99 2.69 2.48 7.39
C ALA A 99 1.34 2.84 6.76
N LEU A 100 0.22 2.70 7.48
CA LEU A 100 -1.10 3.13 6.98
C LEU A 100 -1.12 4.62 6.64
N LYS A 101 -0.46 5.46 7.45
CA LYS A 101 -0.30 6.90 7.16
C LYS A 101 0.50 7.13 5.87
N ARG A 102 1.60 6.39 5.64
CA ARG A 102 2.36 6.45 4.39
C ARG A 102 1.50 6.03 3.19
N ILE A 103 0.75 4.94 3.32
CA ILE A 103 -0.15 4.42 2.29
C ILE A 103 -1.21 5.47 1.92
N ARG A 104 -1.80 6.13 2.91
CA ARG A 104 -2.72 7.26 2.71
C ARG A 104 -2.05 8.42 1.98
N SER A 105 -0.84 8.82 2.38
CA SER A 105 -0.10 9.90 1.69
C SER A 105 0.25 9.59 0.23
N LYS A 106 0.35 8.30 -0.14
CA LYS A 106 0.55 7.87 -1.53
C LYS A 106 -0.73 7.96 -2.38
N GLY A 107 -1.88 8.13 -1.75
CA GLY A 107 -3.19 8.27 -2.42
C GLY A 107 -4.07 7.02 -2.36
N ALA A 108 -3.79 6.06 -1.47
CA ALA A 108 -4.71 4.97 -1.21
C ALA A 108 -6.04 5.50 -0.65
N TYR A 109 -7.13 4.88 -1.06
CA TYR A 109 -8.45 5.17 -0.53
C TYR A 109 -8.63 4.50 0.83
N PHE A 110 -9.19 5.22 1.79
CA PHE A 110 -9.65 4.64 3.05
C PHE A 110 -11.14 4.97 3.12
N THR A 111 -12.00 3.95 3.21
CA THR A 111 -13.37 4.17 3.70
C THR A 111 -13.26 4.86 5.04
N GLU A 112 -14.10 5.87 5.23
CA GLU A 112 -14.09 6.78 6.39
C GLU A 112 -13.81 6.09 7.72
N PRO A 113 -13.24 6.82 8.70
CA PRO A 113 -12.81 6.24 9.96
C PRO A 113 -13.90 5.30 10.48
N THR A 114 -13.54 4.05 10.77
CA THR A 114 -14.25 3.27 11.76
C THR A 114 -14.20 4.12 13.01
N ASN A 115 -15.21 5.00 13.15
CA ASN A 115 -15.40 5.89 14.26
C ASN A 115 -15.22 5.03 15.49
N ARG A 116 -14.35 5.50 16.41
CA ARG A 116 -14.12 4.97 17.76
C ARG A 116 -15.17 3.92 18.08
N VAL A 117 -14.83 2.65 17.92
CA VAL A 117 -15.68 1.58 18.44
C VAL A 117 -15.77 1.89 19.92
N LEU A 118 -16.96 2.30 20.37
CA LEU A 118 -17.28 2.43 21.78
C LEU A 118 -17.01 1.06 22.39
N SER A 119 -15.85 0.89 23.00
CA SER A 119 -15.59 -0.26 23.85
C SER A 119 -16.53 -0.12 25.04
N TYR A 120 -17.45 -1.06 25.19
CA TYR A 120 -18.28 -1.18 26.38
C TYR A 120 -17.35 -1.36 27.58
N ASP A 121 -17.46 -0.47 28.54
CA ASP A 121 -16.83 -0.61 29.84
C ASP A 121 -17.96 -0.92 30.84
N GLU A 122 -17.81 -1.95 31.66
CA GLU A 122 -18.83 -2.35 32.65
C GLU A 122 -19.17 -1.21 33.63
N SER A 123 -18.31 -0.21 33.80
CA SER A 123 -18.60 0.99 34.60
C SER A 123 -19.63 1.93 33.96
N MET A 124 -20.00 1.74 32.69
CA MET A 124 -21.02 2.54 32.00
C MET A 124 -22.45 2.22 32.47
N ASP A 125 -22.69 1.05 33.06
CA ASP A 125 -24.00 0.67 33.60
C ASP A 125 -24.38 1.48 34.86
N ALA A 126 -23.39 2.06 35.54
CA ALA A 126 -23.63 2.85 36.75
C ALA A 126 -24.39 4.17 36.50
N ASN A 127 -24.53 4.61 35.24
CA ASN A 127 -25.13 5.91 34.88
C ASN A 127 -26.53 5.82 34.24
N ILE A 128 -27.16 4.64 34.20
CA ILE A 128 -28.54 4.52 33.70
C ILE A 128 -29.52 5.05 34.75
N LYS A 129 -29.80 6.36 34.71
CA LYS A 129 -30.91 6.95 35.47
C LYS A 129 -32.24 6.44 34.90
N GLN A 130 -32.85 5.47 35.56
CA GLN A 130 -34.24 5.09 35.30
C GLN A 130 -35.13 6.32 35.52
N LYS A 131 -35.77 6.82 34.45
CA LYS A 131 -36.93 7.69 34.56
C LYS A 131 -38.16 6.79 34.68
N PHE A 132 -38.81 6.83 35.84
CA PHE A 132 -40.19 6.38 36.03
C PHE A 132 -41.15 7.41 35.44
#